data_AF-A0A1A9RAJ1-F1
#
_entry.id   AF-A0A1A9RAJ1-F1
#
_cell.length_a   1.000
_cell.length_b   1.000
_cell.length_c   1.000
_cell.angle_alpha   90.00
_cell.angle_beta   90.00
_cell.angle_gamma   90.00
#
_symmetry.space_group_name_H-M   'P 1'
#
loop_
_entity.id
_entity.type
_entity.pdbx_description
1 polymer ?
#
loop_
_entity_poly.entity_id
_entity_poly.type
_entity_poly.pdbx_seq_one_letter_code
_entity_poly.pdbx_strand_id
1 'polypeptide(L)'
;MFTPVKTLPQGTIFYTDLVGVSLFAAWLDAFEVLLQNHPRLATVCAPMRLQKEEAQIVADRKLYLDWIRAHRPLLDERCAAMLLIEPDAEQLDVMRQQSGKMAPTLGVNYIVEADYAAAIRSAEAALAAFRPGKA
;
A
#
# COMPACT_ATOMS: atom_id res chain seq x y z
N MET A 1 7.40 -3.31 -9.95
CA MET A 1 7.68 -4.66 -9.40
C MET A 1 7.95 -4.52 -7.90
N PHE A 2 7.57 -5.50 -7.09
CA PHE A 2 7.80 -5.49 -5.64
C PHE A 2 9.14 -6.16 -5.32
N THR A 3 9.94 -5.53 -4.47
CA THR A 3 11.25 -6.03 -4.05
C THR A 3 11.25 -6.18 -2.52
N PRO A 4 11.62 -7.35 -1.97
CA PRO A 4 11.74 -7.49 -0.52
C PRO A 4 12.86 -6.60 -0.01
N VAL A 5 12.57 -5.78 0.99
CA VAL A 5 13.55 -4.86 1.60
C VAL A 5 13.88 -5.22 3.05
N LYS A 6 12.97 -5.93 3.73
CA LYS A 6 13.22 -6.45 5.09
C LYS A 6 12.36 -7.68 5.36
N THR A 7 12.96 -8.73 5.89
CA THR A 7 12.26 -9.93 6.36
C THR A 7 12.34 -10.00 7.87
N LEU A 8 11.20 -10.15 8.53
CA LEU A 8 11.05 -10.26 9.98
C LEU A 8 10.36 -11.58 10.32
N PRO A 9 10.44 -12.05 11.58
CA PRO A 9 9.65 -13.21 12.02
C PRO A 9 8.13 -13.03 11.81
N GLN A 10 7.64 -11.78 11.81
CA GLN A 10 6.22 -11.46 11.66
C GLN A 10 5.75 -11.35 10.20
N GLY A 11 6.66 -11.22 9.24
CA GLY A 11 6.36 -11.08 7.82
C GLY A 11 7.44 -10.31 7.06
N THR A 12 7.16 -10.02 5.79
CA THR A 12 8.13 -9.35 4.89
C THR A 12 7.62 -7.97 4.46
N ILE A 13 8.51 -7.00 4.46
CA ILE A 13 8.26 -5.66 3.93
C ILE A 13 8.75 -5.63 2.47
N PHE A 14 7.85 -5.28 1.56
CA PHE A 14 8.15 -5.13 0.15
C PHE A 14 8.11 -3.67 -0.25
N TYR A 15 9.09 -3.24 -1.02
CA TYR A 15 9.11 -1.92 -1.62
C TYR A 15 8.70 -1.98 -3.09
N THR A 16 8.00 -0.97 -3.57
CA THR A 16 7.80 -0.76 -4.99
C THR A 16 7.88 0.73 -5.32
N ASP A 17 8.54 1.04 -6.43
CA ASP A 17 8.55 2.39 -6.98
C ASP A 17 7.43 2.52 -8.01
N LEU A 18 6.51 3.45 -7.77
CA LEU A 18 5.38 3.71 -8.65
C LEU A 18 5.72 4.65 -9.81
N VAL A 19 6.86 5.34 -9.78
CA VAL A 19 7.28 6.26 -10.87
C VAL A 19 7.38 5.52 -12.21
N GLY A 20 7.82 4.26 -12.19
CA GLY A 20 7.94 3.41 -13.38
C GLY A 20 6.66 2.66 -13.77
N VAL A 21 5.53 2.87 -13.09
CA VAL A 21 4.29 2.13 -13.35
C VAL A 21 3.48 2.81 -14.46
N SER A 22 3.71 2.37 -15.69
CA SER A 22 2.97 2.80 -16.88
C SER A 22 1.57 2.20 -16.97
N LEU A 23 1.41 0.93 -16.57
CA LEU A 23 0.13 0.23 -16.53
C LEU A 23 -0.22 -0.16 -15.09
N PHE A 24 -1.18 0.55 -14.50
CA PHE A 24 -1.56 0.34 -13.10
C PHE A 24 -2.18 -1.04 -12.85
N ALA A 25 -2.90 -1.60 -13.83
CA ALA A 25 -3.44 -2.96 -13.75
C ALA A 25 -2.34 -4.01 -13.54
N ALA A 26 -1.24 -3.94 -14.30
CA ALA A 26 -0.13 -4.88 -14.13
C ALA A 26 0.56 -4.77 -12.76
N TRP A 27 0.52 -3.58 -12.13
CA TRP A 27 0.98 -3.42 -10.76
C TRP A 27 0.04 -4.11 -9.75
N LEU A 28 -1.28 -4.05 -9.96
CA LEU A 28 -2.26 -4.77 -9.15
C LEU A 28 -2.12 -6.29 -9.30
N ASP A 29 -1.92 -6.79 -10.52
CA ASP A 29 -1.67 -8.22 -10.75
C ASP A 29 -0.41 -8.69 -10.00
N ALA A 30 0.66 -7.89 -10.04
CA ALA A 30 1.88 -8.17 -9.28
C ALA A 30 1.65 -8.12 -7.77
N PHE A 31 0.78 -7.23 -7.29
CA PHE A 31 0.43 -7.15 -5.87
C PHE A 31 -0.41 -8.35 -5.43
N GLU A 32 -1.33 -8.83 -6.28
CA GLU A 32 -2.10 -10.03 -6.01
C GLU A 32 -1.21 -11.27 -5.88
N VAL A 33 -0.29 -11.46 -6.84
CA VAL A 33 0.72 -12.54 -6.79
C VAL A 33 1.55 -12.45 -5.51
N LEU A 34 1.88 -11.24 -5.05
CA LEU A 34 2.57 -11.04 -3.79
C LEU A 34 1.72 -11.52 -2.59
N LEU A 35 0.45 -11.14 -2.53
CA LEU A 35 -0.47 -11.55 -1.46
C LEU A 35 -0.68 -13.08 -1.42
N GLN A 36 -0.74 -13.72 -2.59
CA GLN A 36 -0.90 -15.17 -2.70
C GLN A 36 0.35 -15.94 -2.22
N ASN A 37 1.54 -15.39 -2.44
CA ASN A 37 2.81 -16.07 -2.13
C ASN A 37 3.38 -15.75 -0.74
N HIS A 38 2.89 -14.71 -0.08
CA HIS A 38 3.40 -14.28 1.21
C HIS A 38 2.32 -14.30 2.28
N PRO A 39 2.48 -15.13 3.34
CA PRO A 39 1.44 -15.29 4.33
C PRO A 39 1.18 -14.04 5.15
N ARG A 40 2.20 -13.18 5.32
CA ARG A 40 2.12 -11.89 6.02
C ARG A 40 3.09 -10.91 5.40
N LEU A 41 2.59 -9.74 5.01
CA LEU A 41 3.40 -8.71 4.40
C LEU A 41 2.96 -7.29 4.76
N ALA A 42 3.85 -6.34 4.53
CA ALA A 42 3.51 -4.92 4.40
C ALA A 42 4.14 -4.39 3.09
N THR A 43 3.50 -3.42 2.44
CA THR A 43 4.06 -2.79 1.24
C THR A 43 4.43 -1.34 1.51
N VAL A 44 5.56 -0.89 0.98
CA VAL A 44 5.99 0.51 0.96
C VAL A 44 6.08 0.96 -0.49
N CYS A 45 5.19 1.86 -0.86
CA CYS A 45 5.14 2.43 -2.20
C CYS A 45 5.75 3.83 -2.15
N ALA A 46 6.78 4.07 -2.96
CA ALA A 46 7.22 5.45 -3.19
C ALA A 46 6.14 6.25 -3.93
N PRO A 47 6.04 7.56 -3.70
CA PRO A 47 4.97 8.36 -4.22
C PRO A 47 5.00 8.33 -5.74
N MET A 48 3.80 8.31 -6.24
CA MET A 48 3.48 8.65 -7.60
C MET A 48 3.63 10.17 -7.78
N ARG A 49 4.80 10.67 -8.17
CA ARG A 49 4.85 11.93 -8.94
C ARG A 49 4.39 11.62 -10.36
N LEU A 50 3.12 11.29 -10.51
CA LEU A 50 2.58 10.95 -11.80
C LEU A 50 2.55 12.19 -12.68
N GLN A 51 3.44 12.23 -13.65
CA GLN A 51 3.21 12.97 -14.89
C GLN A 51 2.19 12.20 -15.74
N LYS A 52 0.96 12.03 -15.22
CA LYS A 52 -0.15 11.42 -15.95
C LYS A 52 -1.25 12.44 -16.15
N GLU A 53 -1.97 12.31 -17.26
CA GLU A 53 -3.20 13.05 -17.51
C GLU A 53 -4.22 12.81 -16.40
N GLU A 54 -4.99 13.84 -16.05
CA GLU A 54 -5.98 13.79 -14.96
C GLU A 54 -6.97 12.62 -15.15
N ALA A 55 -7.42 12.38 -16.38
CA ALA A 55 -8.32 11.28 -16.71
C ALA A 55 -7.72 9.90 -16.35
N GLN A 56 -6.42 9.70 -16.55
CA GLN A 56 -5.75 8.46 -16.20
C GLN A 56 -5.59 8.32 -14.69
N ILE A 57 -5.32 9.42 -13.97
CA ILE A 57 -5.25 9.41 -12.50
C ILE A 57 -6.60 8.98 -11.91
N VAL A 58 -7.70 9.52 -12.42
CA VAL A 58 -9.05 9.16 -11.98
C VAL A 58 -9.35 7.69 -12.29
N ALA A 59 -8.99 7.22 -13.49
CA ALA A 59 -9.17 5.82 -13.89
C ALA A 59 -8.37 4.85 -13.01
N ASP A 60 -7.07 5.13 -12.78
CA ASP A 60 -6.19 4.32 -11.93
C ASP A 60 -6.72 4.27 -10.49
N ARG A 61 -7.17 5.41 -9.94
CA ARG A 61 -7.75 5.48 -8.60
C ARG A 61 -9.03 4.65 -8.51
N LYS A 62 -9.92 4.73 -9.50
CA LYS A 62 -11.15 3.93 -9.53
C LYS A 62 -10.80 2.44 -9.56
N LEU A 63 -9.89 2.06 -10.45
CA LEU A 63 -9.42 0.67 -10.59
C LEU A 63 -8.84 0.16 -9.27
N TYR A 64 -8.02 0.96 -8.58
CA TYR A 64 -7.45 0.61 -7.29
C TYR A 64 -8.52 0.32 -6.25
N LEU A 65 -9.48 1.25 -6.09
CA LEU A 65 -10.55 1.14 -5.11
C LEU A 65 -11.48 -0.06 -5.35
N ASP A 66 -11.79 -0.34 -6.62
CA ASP A 66 -12.60 -1.50 -6.97
C ASP A 66 -11.82 -2.81 -6.69
N TRP A 67 -10.52 -2.84 -7.01
CA TRP A 67 -9.66 -3.98 -6.72
C TRP A 67 -9.57 -4.26 -5.20
N ILE A 68 -9.37 -3.24 -4.36
CA ILE A 68 -9.31 -3.40 -2.90
C ILE A 68 -10.59 -4.02 -2.35
N ARG A 69 -11.75 -3.55 -2.83
CA ARG A 69 -13.05 -4.09 -2.39
C ARG A 69 -13.20 -5.56 -2.77
N ALA A 70 -12.80 -5.93 -3.99
CA ALA A 70 -12.84 -7.31 -4.46
C ALA A 70 -11.87 -8.23 -3.69
N HIS A 71 -10.71 -7.72 -3.28
CA HIS A 71 -9.65 -8.49 -2.62
C HIS A 71 -9.63 -8.31 -1.10
N ARG A 72 -10.68 -7.72 -0.54
CA ARG A 72 -10.77 -7.39 0.88
C ARG A 72 -10.42 -8.57 1.81
N PRO A 73 -10.97 -9.79 1.62
CA PRO A 73 -10.65 -10.91 2.50
C PRO A 73 -9.17 -11.31 2.45
N LEU A 74 -8.56 -11.28 1.27
CA LEU A 74 -7.15 -11.61 1.10
C LEU A 74 -6.25 -10.55 1.74
N LEU A 75 -6.60 -9.27 1.59
CA LEU A 75 -5.90 -8.18 2.26
C LEU A 75 -5.99 -8.29 3.79
N ASP A 76 -7.17 -8.62 4.32
CA ASP A 76 -7.39 -8.82 5.76
C ASP A 76 -6.57 -9.98 6.34
N GLU A 77 -6.40 -11.05 5.56
CA GLU A 77 -5.63 -12.23 5.97
C GLU A 77 -4.12 -12.04 5.84
N ARG A 78 -3.64 -11.27 4.86
CA ARG A 78 -2.22 -11.26 4.45
C ARG A 78 -1.51 -9.94 4.62
N CYS A 79 -2.23 -8.82 4.53
CA CYS A 79 -1.63 -7.48 4.41
C CYS A 79 -1.76 -6.69 5.71
N ALA A 80 -0.63 -6.51 6.41
CA ALA A 80 -0.58 -5.75 7.66
C ALA A 80 -0.74 -4.24 7.45
N ALA A 81 -0.18 -3.71 6.36
CA ALA A 81 -0.31 -2.33 5.96
C ALA A 81 0.08 -2.14 4.50
N MET A 82 -0.57 -1.16 3.86
CA MET A 82 -0.16 -0.59 2.60
C MET A 82 0.32 0.84 2.88
N LEU A 83 1.60 1.09 2.66
CA LEU A 83 2.23 2.37 2.94
C LEU A 83 2.51 3.14 1.66
N LEU A 84 2.32 4.45 1.73
CA LEU A 84 2.73 5.41 0.72
C LEU A 84 3.75 6.37 1.34
N ILE A 85 4.82 6.67 0.62
CA ILE A 85 5.73 7.75 0.98
C ILE A 85 5.23 9.03 0.28
N GLU A 86 5.17 10.17 0.97
CA GLU A 86 4.88 11.49 0.39
C GLU A 86 5.83 12.54 1.00
N PRO A 87 6.89 12.97 0.29
CA PRO A 87 7.88 13.89 0.82
C PRO A 87 7.42 15.35 0.87
N ASP A 88 6.37 15.71 0.14
CA ASP A 88 5.80 17.05 0.21
C ASP A 88 4.91 17.20 1.46
N ALA A 89 5.25 18.12 2.35
CA ALA A 89 4.60 18.22 3.66
C ALA A 89 3.11 18.59 3.56
N GLU A 90 2.75 19.47 2.62
CA GLU A 90 1.35 19.88 2.43
C GLU A 90 0.51 18.72 1.89
N GLN A 91 1.02 18.01 0.87
CA GLN A 91 0.35 16.81 0.34
C GLN A 91 0.33 15.66 1.34
N LEU A 92 1.38 15.49 2.15
CA LEU A 92 1.46 14.45 3.18
C LEU A 92 0.29 14.57 4.16
N ASP A 93 0.02 15.76 4.67
CA ASP A 93 -1.08 15.97 5.62
C ASP A 93 -2.45 15.73 4.99
N VAL A 94 -2.64 16.19 3.74
CA VAL A 94 -3.85 15.91 2.95
C VAL A 94 -4.03 14.40 2.76
N MET A 95 -2.99 13.69 2.35
CA MET A 95 -3.02 12.25 2.10
C MET A 95 -3.25 11.44 3.38
N ARG A 96 -2.68 11.84 4.51
CA ARG A 96 -2.94 11.24 5.81
C ARG A 96 -4.40 11.40 6.21
N GLN A 97 -4.97 12.59 6.03
CA GLN A 97 -6.37 12.83 6.35
C GLN A 97 -7.31 12.02 5.44
N GLN A 98 -7.04 11.98 4.14
CA GLN A 98 -7.84 11.22 3.17
C GLN A 98 -7.74 9.71 3.41
N SER A 99 -6.52 9.20 3.60
CA SER A 99 -6.27 7.79 3.90
C SER A 99 -6.94 7.38 5.20
N GLY A 100 -6.86 8.19 6.26
CA GLY A 100 -7.49 7.91 7.55
C GLY A 100 -9.03 7.83 7.49
N LYS A 101 -9.66 8.59 6.59
CA LYS A 101 -11.11 8.49 6.34
C LYS A 101 -11.48 7.26 5.50
N MET A 102 -10.64 6.93 4.52
CA MET A 102 -10.92 5.90 3.52
C MET A 102 -10.59 4.48 4.01
N ALA A 103 -9.51 4.33 4.78
CA ALA A 103 -9.01 3.06 5.30
C ALA A 103 -10.09 2.26 6.06
N PRO A 104 -10.84 2.84 7.03
CA PRO A 104 -11.89 2.10 7.74
C PRO A 104 -13.01 1.61 6.82
N THR A 105 -13.43 2.42 5.84
CA THR A 105 -14.50 2.04 4.89
C THR A 105 -14.10 0.89 3.98
N LEU A 106 -12.81 0.81 3.65
CA LEU A 106 -12.23 -0.29 2.88
C LEU A 106 -11.70 -1.42 3.79
N GLY A 107 -11.80 -1.23 5.11
CA GLY A 107 -11.19 -2.02 6.19
C GLY A 107 -9.66 -2.12 6.17
N VAL A 108 -8.96 -1.50 5.22
CA VAL A 108 -7.51 -1.72 5.04
C VAL A 108 -6.71 -0.80 5.95
N ASN A 109 -5.46 -1.16 6.23
CA ASN A 109 -4.56 -0.29 6.97
C ASN A 109 -3.69 0.53 6.00
N TYR A 110 -4.09 1.77 5.73
CA TYR A 110 -3.29 2.73 4.98
C TYR A 110 -2.48 3.63 5.90
N ILE A 111 -1.19 3.72 5.61
CA ILE A 111 -0.27 4.61 6.32
C ILE A 111 0.45 5.47 5.29
N VAL A 112 0.59 6.77 5.57
CA VAL A 112 1.34 7.69 4.71
C VAL A 112 2.46 8.31 5.54
N GLU A 113 3.70 8.20 5.05
CA GLU A 113 4.90 8.68 5.74
C GLU A 113 5.73 9.61 4.88
N ALA A 114 6.49 10.50 5.53
CA ALA A 114 7.28 11.52 4.84
C ALA A 114 8.45 10.92 4.03
N ASP A 115 9.01 9.82 4.51
CA ASP A 115 10.22 9.25 3.96
C ASP A 115 10.28 7.73 4.11
N TYR A 116 11.27 7.13 3.46
CA TYR A 116 11.50 5.70 3.47
C TYR A 116 11.77 5.15 4.87
N ALA A 117 12.57 5.84 5.69
CA ALA A 117 12.91 5.34 7.02
C ALA A 117 11.70 5.31 7.95
N ALA A 118 10.84 6.33 7.87
CA ALA A 118 9.56 6.38 8.58
C ALA A 118 8.61 5.28 8.08
N ALA A 119 8.47 5.10 6.76
CA ALA A 119 7.67 4.03 6.20
C ALA A 119 8.13 2.64 6.65
N ILE A 120 9.43 2.37 6.67
CA ILE A 120 9.95 1.09 7.16
C ILE A 120 9.62 0.87 8.64
N ARG A 121 9.79 1.87 9.51
CA ARG A 121 9.42 1.76 10.93
C ARG A 121 7.92 1.49 11.12
N SER A 122 7.07 2.19 10.37
CA SER A 122 5.61 2.01 10.43
C SER A 122 5.18 0.64 9.89
N ALA A 123 5.86 0.13 8.85
CA ALA A 123 5.63 -1.21 8.32
C ALA A 123 6.02 -2.31 9.33
N GLU A 124 7.14 -2.15 10.03
CA GLU A 124 7.56 -3.05 11.12
C GLU A 124 6.54 -3.07 12.25
N ALA A 125 6.08 -1.89 12.69
CA ALA A 125 5.05 -1.76 13.72
C ALA A 125 3.72 -2.42 13.30
N ALA A 126 3.30 -2.19 12.06
CA ALA A 126 2.10 -2.80 11.51
C ALA A 126 2.19 -4.33 11.49
N LEU A 127 3.32 -4.90 11.02
CA LEU A 127 3.55 -6.35 11.03
C LEU A 127 3.53 -6.93 12.46
N ALA A 128 4.11 -6.23 13.44
CA ALA A 128 4.09 -6.67 14.83
C ALA A 128 2.66 -6.67 15.42
N ALA A 129 1.84 -5.69 15.05
CA ALA A 129 0.46 -5.55 15.50
C ALA A 129 -0.53 -6.42 14.71
N PHE A 130 -0.15 -6.92 13.53
CA PHE A 130 -1.07 -7.60 12.62
C PHE A 130 -1.66 -8.88 13.21
N ARG A 131 -2.98 -9.00 13.15
CA ARG A 131 -3.76 -10.15 13.60
C ARG A 131 -4.75 -10.52 12.49
N PRO A 132 -4.42 -11.49 11.61
CA PRO A 132 -5.26 -11.81 10.47
C PRO A 132 -6.62 -12.37 10.90
N GLY A 133 -7.68 -12.04 10.16
CA GLY A 133 -9.02 -12.61 10.35
C GLY A 133 -9.78 -12.15 11.59
N LYS A 134 -9.38 -11.04 12.22
CA LYS A 134 -10.19 -10.35 13.24
C LYS A 134 -11.00 -9.23 12.59
N ALA A 135 -12.14 -9.60 12.02
CA ALA A 135 -13.31 -8.71 11.96
C ALA A 135 -14.00 -8.70 13.33
#